data_AF-A0A8J6D647-F1
#
_entry.id   AF-A0A8J6D647-F1
#
_cell.length_a   1.000
_cell.length_b   1.000
_cell.length_c   1.000
_cell.angle_alpha   90.00
_cell.angle_beta   90.00
_cell.angle_gamma   90.00
#
_symmetry.space_group_name_H-M   'P 1'
#
loop_
_entity.id
_entity.type
_entity.pdbx_description
1 polymer ?
#
loop_
_entity_poly.entity_id
_entity_poly.type
_entity_poly.pdbx_seq_one_letter_code
_entity_poly.pdbx_strand_id
1 'polypeptide(L)'
;MLTLGQTPSIPVVSKVPTIILGMGALFGFPEQSDVPSIAAMILSSKPVSDKVDDGIMKEALLDFYTSSGKRKPDQIIIFRDGVSESQFNQVLIKLLRLASSLMISGTLKIVVIVVRKTIIPSFFQKGSPHNVLHGTVIDNKVCHPKNNDFYLGTHAGMIRIMRQIHYHVLLDQAGFSADNLQEFVHSLSYMYQRSTTAIFVVAPICYAHSVASQLGAIYED
;
A
#
# COMPACT_ATOMS: atom_id res chain seq x y z
N MET A 1 -13.15 -29.77 14.66
CA MET A 1 -13.94 -28.99 13.68
C MET A 1 -13.58 -27.52 13.89
N LEU A 2 -12.57 -27.02 13.18
CA LEU A 2 -12.12 -25.64 13.32
C LEU A 2 -13.12 -24.76 12.56
N THR A 3 -13.93 -24.01 13.28
CA THR A 3 -14.74 -22.93 12.72
C THR A 3 -13.79 -21.90 12.14
N LEU A 4 -13.76 -21.79 10.80
CA LEU A 4 -13.19 -20.63 10.12
C LEU A 4 -13.89 -19.40 10.71
N GLY A 5 -13.17 -18.63 11.51
CA GLY A 5 -13.64 -17.33 11.98
C GLY A 5 -14.01 -16.51 10.76
N GLN A 6 -15.21 -15.92 10.79
CA GLN A 6 -15.61 -14.95 9.76
C GLN A 6 -14.50 -13.91 9.66
N THR A 7 -13.84 -13.83 8.51
CA THR A 7 -12.95 -12.72 8.23
C THR A 7 -13.79 -11.46 8.34
N PRO A 8 -13.43 -10.48 9.19
CA PRO A 8 -14.17 -9.23 9.25
C PRO A 8 -14.10 -8.63 7.85
N SER A 9 -15.24 -8.64 7.14
CA SER A 9 -15.33 -8.04 5.82
C SER A 9 -15.10 -6.56 6.01
N ILE A 10 -13.97 -6.05 5.50
CA ILE A 10 -13.64 -4.63 5.62
C ILE A 10 -14.71 -3.86 4.84
N PRO A 11 -15.62 -3.14 5.51
CA PRO A 11 -16.92 -2.80 4.89
C PRO A 11 -16.79 -1.83 3.73
N VAL A 12 -15.73 -1.05 3.64
CA VAL A 12 -15.55 -0.03 2.61
C VAL A 12 -15.01 -0.63 1.31
N VAL A 13 -14.15 -1.64 1.41
CA VAL A 13 -13.47 -2.27 0.25
C VAL A 13 -14.27 -3.43 -0.34
N SER A 14 -15.09 -4.10 0.48
CA SER A 14 -15.90 -5.25 0.05
C SER A 14 -17.21 -4.89 -0.65
N LYS A 15 -17.65 -3.62 -0.55
CA LYS A 15 -18.93 -3.17 -1.13
C LYS A 15 -18.86 -2.78 -2.60
N VAL A 16 -17.68 -2.39 -3.08
CA VAL A 16 -17.46 -1.93 -4.45
C VAL A 16 -16.28 -2.67 -5.06
N PRO A 17 -16.29 -2.93 -6.39
CA PRO A 17 -15.13 -3.48 -7.10
C PRO A 17 -13.90 -2.59 -6.86
N THR A 18 -12.97 -3.09 -6.05
CA THR A 18 -11.79 -2.34 -5.60
C THR A 18 -10.53 -3.03 -6.06
N ILE A 19 -9.62 -2.28 -6.67
CA ILE A 19 -8.25 -2.72 -6.95
C ILE A 19 -7.31 -2.09 -5.92
N ILE A 20 -6.38 -2.90 -5.39
CA ILE A 20 -5.36 -2.46 -4.43
C ILE A 20 -4.00 -2.60 -5.11
N LEU A 21 -3.26 -1.49 -5.16
CA LEU A 21 -1.99 -1.37 -5.86
C LEU A 21 -0.87 -1.06 -4.86
N GLY A 22 0.21 -1.83 -4.92
CA GLY A 22 1.45 -1.55 -4.20
C GLY A 22 2.48 -0.99 -5.16
N MET A 23 3.04 0.19 -4.87
CA MET A 23 4.00 0.88 -5.74
C MET A 23 5.34 1.04 -5.04
N GLY A 24 6.34 0.29 -5.50
CA GLY A 24 7.75 0.38 -5.06
C GLY A 24 8.57 1.27 -5.99
N ALA A 25 9.59 1.95 -5.46
CA ALA A 25 10.56 2.66 -6.29
C ALA A 25 11.71 1.72 -6.65
N LEU A 26 12.02 1.60 -7.93
CA LEU A 26 13.26 1.01 -8.43
C LEU A 26 13.94 2.02 -9.34
N PHE A 27 15.26 1.93 -9.45
CA PHE A 27 16.00 2.67 -10.47
C PHE A 27 16.01 1.88 -11.78
N GLY A 28 15.16 2.25 -12.73
CA GLY A 28 15.22 1.77 -14.11
C GLY A 28 14.53 0.42 -14.36
N PHE A 29 13.95 0.31 -15.56
CA PHE A 29 13.56 -0.89 -16.31
C PHE A 29 12.11 -1.44 -16.17
N PRO A 30 11.56 -2.07 -17.26
CA PRO A 30 10.16 -2.47 -17.36
C PRO A 30 9.89 -3.99 -17.17
N GLU A 31 8.64 -4.26 -16.76
CA GLU A 31 7.74 -5.43 -16.95
C GLU A 31 8.22 -6.89 -16.81
N GLN A 32 7.56 -7.63 -15.91
CA GLN A 32 6.86 -8.87 -16.25
C GLN A 32 5.78 -9.28 -15.23
N SER A 33 4.71 -9.90 -15.73
CA SER A 33 3.48 -10.32 -15.05
C SER A 33 3.50 -11.81 -14.67
N ASP A 34 3.09 -12.15 -13.44
CA ASP A 34 2.07 -13.18 -13.18
C ASP A 34 1.67 -13.22 -11.68
N VAL A 35 0.41 -13.61 -11.40
CA VAL A 35 -0.32 -13.90 -10.12
C VAL A 35 -0.96 -12.73 -9.30
N PRO A 36 -2.05 -12.96 -8.50
CA PRO A 36 -3.45 -12.55 -8.72
C PRO A 36 -3.94 -11.33 -7.88
N SER A 37 -4.99 -10.62 -8.34
CA SER A 37 -5.86 -9.57 -7.72
C SER A 37 -5.31 -8.52 -6.73
N ILE A 38 -4.01 -8.53 -6.42
CA ILE A 38 -3.24 -7.46 -5.79
C ILE A 38 -2.13 -7.14 -6.80
N ALA A 39 -2.29 -6.06 -7.55
CA ALA A 39 -1.29 -5.70 -8.54
C ALA A 39 -0.12 -4.98 -7.87
N ALA A 40 1.06 -5.56 -8.04
CA ALA A 40 2.33 -4.99 -7.62
C ALA A 40 2.93 -4.20 -8.77
N MET A 41 3.17 -2.92 -8.55
CA MET A 41 3.68 -1.99 -9.55
C MET A 41 5.06 -1.48 -9.15
N ILE A 42 5.92 -1.34 -10.14
CA ILE A 42 7.25 -0.79 -9.98
C ILE A 42 7.28 0.55 -10.72
N LEU A 43 7.47 1.65 -9.98
CA LEU A 43 7.66 2.96 -10.57
C LEU A 43 9.17 3.24 -10.67
N SER A 44 9.67 3.40 -11.89
CA SER A 44 11.06 3.81 -12.13
C SER A 44 11.25 5.28 -11.72
N SER A 45 12.27 5.59 -10.92
CA SER A 45 12.59 6.96 -10.47
C SER A 45 13.36 7.81 -11.50
N LYS A 46 13.78 7.22 -12.62
CA LYS A 46 14.36 7.96 -13.76
C LYS A 46 13.24 8.45 -14.69
N PRO A 47 13.43 9.55 -15.45
CA PRO A 47 12.49 9.97 -16.50
C PRO A 47 12.53 8.98 -17.67
N VAL A 48 12.05 7.76 -17.43
CA VAL A 48 11.77 6.79 -18.48
C VAL A 48 10.35 7.10 -18.91
N SER A 49 10.23 7.74 -20.08
CA SER A 49 9.01 7.95 -20.87
C SER A 49 7.68 7.82 -20.10
N ASP A 50 6.93 8.92 -19.96
CA ASP A 50 5.57 8.98 -19.38
C ASP A 50 4.62 7.85 -19.83
N LYS A 51 4.89 7.19 -20.97
CA LYS A 51 4.11 6.08 -21.53
C LYS A 51 4.28 4.74 -20.81
N VAL A 52 5.35 4.53 -20.05
CA VAL A 52 5.64 3.23 -19.40
C VAL A 52 4.74 3.02 -18.18
N ASP A 53 4.56 4.06 -17.36
CA ASP A 53 3.69 4.00 -16.18
C ASP A 53 2.21 3.81 -16.56
N ASP A 54 1.80 4.38 -17.69
CA ASP A 54 0.47 4.16 -18.28
C ASP A 54 0.26 2.69 -18.68
N GLY A 55 1.32 1.98 -19.10
CA GLY A 55 1.26 0.58 -19.54
C GLY A 55 0.93 -0.37 -18.39
N ILE A 56 1.69 -0.29 -17.30
CA ILE A 56 1.55 -1.20 -16.16
C ILE A 56 0.21 -0.99 -15.44
N MET A 57 -0.24 0.27 -15.30
CA MET A 57 -1.58 0.55 -14.76
C MET A 57 -2.70 0.01 -15.65
N LYS A 58 -2.55 0.08 -16.98
CA LYS A 58 -3.53 -0.48 -17.93
C LYS A 58 -3.59 -1.99 -17.87
N GLU A 59 -2.45 -2.66 -17.78
CA GLU A 59 -2.36 -4.11 -17.62
C GLU A 59 -3.05 -4.56 -16.33
N ALA A 60 -2.75 -3.93 -15.20
CA ALA A 60 -3.40 -4.21 -13.93
C ALA A 60 -4.94 -4.03 -13.99
N LEU A 61 -5.42 -3.00 -14.71
CA LEU A 61 -6.86 -2.80 -14.93
C LEU A 61 -7.46 -3.86 -15.85
N LEU A 62 -6.73 -4.31 -16.87
CA LEU A 62 -7.18 -5.35 -17.80
C LEU A 62 -7.27 -6.72 -17.10
N ASP A 63 -6.29 -7.04 -16.28
CA ASP A 63 -6.27 -8.25 -15.44
C ASP A 63 -7.42 -8.24 -14.45
N PHE A 64 -7.66 -7.09 -13.80
CA PHE A 64 -8.81 -6.92 -12.92
C PHE A 64 -10.12 -7.12 -13.69
N TYR A 65 -10.26 -6.51 -14.86
CA TYR A 65 -11.46 -6.64 -15.68
C TYR A 65 -11.73 -8.09 -16.09
N THR A 66 -10.69 -8.81 -16.48
CA THR A 66 -10.80 -10.21 -16.92
C THR A 66 -11.12 -11.15 -15.75
N SER A 67 -10.46 -10.96 -14.60
CA SER A 67 -10.68 -11.76 -13.39
C SER A 67 -11.98 -11.44 -12.65
N SER A 68 -12.49 -10.20 -12.76
CA SER A 68 -13.67 -9.72 -12.04
C SER A 68 -14.98 -9.84 -12.83
N GLY A 69 -15.05 -10.78 -13.78
CA GLY A 69 -16.25 -11.01 -14.58
C GLY A 69 -16.63 -9.82 -15.47
N LYS A 70 -15.63 -9.16 -16.07
CA LYS A 70 -15.80 -7.99 -16.96
C LYS A 70 -16.40 -6.76 -16.26
N ARG A 71 -16.09 -6.58 -14.98
CA ARG A 71 -16.43 -5.36 -14.23
C ARG A 71 -15.23 -4.45 -14.14
N LYS A 72 -15.47 -3.15 -14.29
CA LYS A 72 -14.46 -2.12 -14.04
C LYS A 72 -14.35 -1.87 -12.53
N PRO A 73 -13.17 -1.47 -12.03
CA PRO A 73 -13.05 -1.05 -10.65
C PRO A 73 -13.76 0.30 -10.46
N ASP A 74 -14.53 0.41 -9.39
CA ASP A 74 -15.14 1.67 -8.95
C ASP A 74 -14.21 2.40 -7.95
N GLN A 75 -13.22 1.69 -7.41
CA GLN A 75 -12.25 2.22 -6.45
C GLN A 75 -10.84 1.69 -6.69
N ILE A 76 -9.84 2.58 -6.58
CA ILE A 76 -8.41 2.24 -6.60
C ILE A 76 -7.79 2.71 -5.29
N ILE A 77 -7.10 1.81 -4.59
CA ILE A 77 -6.29 2.13 -3.41
C ILE A 77 -4.82 1.93 -3.76
N ILE A 78 -4.01 2.98 -3.62
CA ILE A 78 -2.60 2.98 -3.98
C ILE A 78 -1.76 3.13 -2.71
N PHE A 79 -0.91 2.15 -2.44
CA PHE A 79 0.16 2.25 -1.46
C PHE A 79 1.46 2.59 -2.15
N ARG A 80 2.15 3.65 -1.73
CA ARG A 80 3.42 4.08 -2.34
C ARG A 80 4.56 4.10 -1.31
N ASP A 81 5.62 3.33 -1.54
CA ASP A 81 6.83 3.35 -0.69
C ASP A 81 7.96 4.18 -1.34
N GLY A 82 8.88 4.72 -0.54
CA GLY A 82 10.12 5.35 -1.02
C GLY A 82 9.96 6.80 -1.48
N VAL A 83 9.05 7.57 -0.87
CA VAL A 83 8.78 8.98 -1.21
C VAL A 83 9.00 9.88 0.01
N SER A 84 9.70 11.01 -0.17
CA SER A 84 9.88 12.05 0.86
C SER A 84 8.70 13.03 0.90
N GLU A 85 8.50 13.76 2.01
CA GLU A 85 7.37 14.71 2.14
C GLU A 85 7.38 15.79 1.05
N SER A 86 8.57 16.25 0.67
CA SER A 86 8.78 17.21 -0.41
C SER A 86 8.25 16.72 -1.77
N GLN A 87 8.13 15.41 -1.96
CA GLN A 87 7.66 14.78 -3.18
C GLN A 87 6.16 14.42 -3.14
N PHE A 88 5.47 14.57 -2.00
CA PHE A 88 4.07 14.16 -1.84
C PHE A 88 3.15 14.79 -2.90
N ASN A 89 3.27 16.11 -3.10
CA ASN A 89 2.47 16.81 -4.10
C ASN A 89 2.77 16.35 -5.53
N GLN A 90 4.05 16.12 -5.86
CA GLN A 90 4.45 15.66 -7.19
C GLN A 90 3.90 14.26 -7.48
N VAL A 91 4.01 13.35 -6.52
CA VAL A 91 3.50 11.98 -6.62
C VAL A 91 1.97 11.99 -6.73
N LEU A 92 1.28 12.79 -5.91
CA LEU A 92 -0.17 12.89 -5.96
C LEU A 92 -0.67 13.38 -7.32
N ILE A 93 -0.08 14.47 -7.85
CA ILE A 93 -0.44 15.01 -9.17
C ILE A 93 -0.19 13.98 -10.27
N LYS A 94 0.96 13.29 -10.23
CA LYS A 94 1.29 12.26 -11.22
C LYS A 94 0.29 11.11 -11.20
N LEU A 95 -0.02 10.56 -10.03
CA LEU A 95 -0.98 9.47 -9.88
C LEU A 95 -2.40 9.87 -10.28
N LEU A 96 -2.82 11.09 -9.94
CA LEU A 96 -4.12 11.62 -10.36
C LEU A 96 -4.19 11.77 -11.89
N ARG A 97 -3.12 12.22 -12.54
CA ARG A 97 -3.05 12.30 -14.02
C ARG A 97 -3.16 10.92 -14.67
N LEU A 98 -2.44 9.93 -14.13
CA LEU A 98 -2.52 8.54 -14.60
C LEU A 98 -3.93 7.97 -14.40
N ALA A 99 -4.54 8.17 -13.23
CA ALA A 99 -5.89 7.70 -12.99
C ALA A 99 -6.93 8.38 -13.91
N SER A 100 -6.75 9.67 -14.19
CA SER A 100 -7.62 10.44 -15.07
C SER A 100 -7.50 9.97 -16.53
N SER A 101 -6.31 9.58 -17.00
CA SER A 101 -6.12 9.04 -18.35
C SER A 101 -6.76 7.66 -18.52
N LEU A 102 -6.95 6.92 -17.42
CA LEU A 102 -7.58 5.60 -17.38
C LEU A 102 -9.11 5.68 -17.28
N MET A 103 -9.65 6.80 -16.80
CA MET A 103 -11.09 7.04 -16.70
C MET A 103 -11.69 7.41 -18.05
N ILE A 104 -12.12 6.40 -18.82
CA ILE A 104 -12.85 6.62 -20.08
C ILE A 104 -14.35 6.86 -19.83
N SER A 105 -14.92 6.29 -18.76
CA SER A 105 -16.34 6.46 -18.38
C SER A 105 -16.59 5.93 -16.96
N GLY A 106 -17.27 6.71 -16.11
CA GLY A 106 -17.66 6.35 -14.73
C GLY A 106 -17.07 7.28 -13.66
N THR A 107 -17.44 7.05 -12.39
CA THR A 107 -16.86 7.73 -11.21
C THR A 107 -15.91 6.77 -10.50
N LEU A 108 -14.61 6.96 -10.66
CA LEU A 108 -13.56 6.19 -10.00
C LEU A 108 -13.14 6.92 -8.73
N LYS A 109 -13.17 6.22 -7.59
CA LYS A 109 -12.67 6.77 -6.32
C LYS A 109 -11.22 6.36 -6.12
N ILE A 110 -10.37 7.32 -5.81
CA ILE A 110 -8.94 7.09 -5.62
C ILE A 110 -8.57 7.35 -4.15
N VAL A 111 -7.78 6.44 -3.59
CA VAL A 111 -7.15 6.59 -2.28
C VAL A 111 -5.65 6.43 -2.46
N VAL A 112 -4.87 7.39 -1.97
CA VAL A 112 -3.40 7.40 -2.07
C VAL A 112 -2.80 7.44 -0.67
N ILE A 113 -2.03 6.41 -0.34
CA ILE A 113 -1.39 6.23 0.96
C ILE A 113 0.11 6.09 0.72
N VAL A 114 0.89 7.06 1.20
CA VAL A 114 2.35 6.95 1.21
C VAL A 114 2.79 6.22 2.46
N VAL A 115 3.62 5.21 2.27
CA VAL A 115 4.18 4.36 3.31
C VAL A 115 5.64 4.73 3.49
N ARG A 116 6.03 5.07 4.71
CA ARG A 116 7.43 5.36 5.06
C ARG A 116 7.92 4.43 6.14
N LYS A 117 9.03 3.76 5.84
CA LYS A 117 9.79 2.96 6.81
C LYS A 117 10.64 3.91 7.65
N THR A 118 10.06 4.42 8.74
CA THR A 118 10.78 5.31 9.66
C THR A 118 11.68 4.53 10.63
N ILE A 119 12.87 5.08 10.91
CA ILE A 119 13.83 4.51 11.85
C ILE A 119 13.65 5.08 13.28
N ILE A 120 12.98 6.23 13.45
CA ILE A 120 13.15 7.11 14.63
C ILE A 120 11.83 7.69 15.20
N PRO A 121 10.74 6.91 15.28
CA PRO A 121 10.18 6.89 16.62
C PRO A 121 10.02 5.47 17.16
N SER A 122 10.76 5.20 18.23
CA SER A 122 10.61 4.01 19.05
C SER A 122 9.53 4.32 20.08
N PHE A 123 8.43 3.57 20.07
CA PHE A 123 7.41 3.73 21.09
C PHE A 123 7.45 2.55 22.05
N PHE A 124 7.41 2.89 23.33
CA PHE A 124 7.48 1.96 24.44
C PHE A 124 6.22 2.06 25.28
N GLN A 125 5.90 0.97 25.97
CA GLN A 125 4.83 0.97 26.95
C GLN A 125 5.18 1.92 28.12
N LYS A 126 4.19 2.61 28.66
CA LYS A 126 4.39 3.61 29.73
C LYS A 126 5.03 2.93 30.95
N GLY A 127 6.22 3.39 31.34
CA GLY A 127 6.96 2.87 32.50
C GLY A 127 7.66 1.54 32.26
N SER A 128 7.83 1.12 31.01
CA SER A 128 8.40 -0.18 30.65
C SER A 128 9.38 -0.03 29.48
N PRO A 129 10.52 -0.76 29.47
CA PRO A 129 11.44 -0.77 28.32
C PRO A 129 10.91 -1.63 27.16
N HIS A 130 9.73 -2.25 27.31
CA HIS A 130 9.15 -3.11 26.30
C HIS A 130 8.48 -2.30 25.18
N ASN A 131 8.60 -2.81 23.96
CA ASN A 131 7.92 -2.27 22.77
C ASN A 131 6.40 -2.21 23.00
N VAL A 132 5.72 -1.28 22.33
CA VAL A 132 4.26 -1.29 22.24
C VAL A 132 3.74 -2.62 21.66
N LEU A 133 2.52 -3.00 22.04
CA LEU A 133 1.89 -4.22 21.54
C LEU A 133 1.74 -4.16 20.01
N HIS A 134 1.78 -5.32 19.36
CA HIS A 134 1.45 -5.41 17.94
C HIS A 134 -0.01 -4.96 17.72
N GLY A 135 -0.27 -4.31 16.58
CA GLY A 135 -1.55 -3.66 16.29
C GLY A 135 -1.73 -2.29 16.94
N THR A 136 -0.74 -1.78 17.70
CA THR A 136 -0.82 -0.42 18.25
C THR A 136 -0.79 0.61 17.12
N VAL A 137 -1.83 1.43 17.08
CA VAL A 137 -1.93 2.61 16.23
C VAL A 137 -1.58 3.86 17.06
N ILE A 138 -0.81 4.76 16.45
CA ILE A 138 -0.45 6.05 17.03
C ILE A 138 -0.80 7.13 16.01
N ASP A 139 -1.90 7.81 16.27
CA ASP A 139 -2.48 8.85 15.42
C ASP A 139 -2.57 10.22 16.12
N ASN A 140 -2.17 10.27 17.40
CA ASN A 140 -2.32 11.43 18.27
C ASN A 140 -0.98 11.98 18.77
N LYS A 141 -0.88 13.31 18.90
CA LYS A 141 0.25 14.10 19.48
C LYS A 141 1.60 14.05 18.73
N VAL A 142 1.91 12.99 18.01
CA VAL A 142 3.18 12.81 17.27
C VAL A 142 3.00 12.91 15.76
N CYS A 143 1.75 12.80 15.29
CA CYS A 143 1.37 12.97 13.88
C CYS A 143 1.31 14.45 13.47
N HIS A 144 1.29 14.68 12.17
CA HIS A 144 1.29 16.03 11.62
C HIS A 144 -0.04 16.75 11.96
N PRO A 145 -0.02 18.01 12.43
CA PRO A 145 -1.21 18.69 12.94
C PRO A 145 -2.29 18.97 11.87
N LYS A 146 -1.94 18.84 10.58
CA LYS A 146 -2.83 19.13 9.45
C LYS A 146 -2.98 17.98 8.45
N ASN A 147 -2.13 16.95 8.51
CA ASN A 147 -2.19 15.86 7.55
C ASN A 147 -2.86 14.66 8.23
N ASN A 148 -3.48 13.80 7.43
CA ASN A 148 -4.01 12.54 7.94
C ASN A 148 -2.87 11.51 7.89
N ASP A 149 -2.22 11.29 9.02
CA ASP A 149 -1.11 10.36 9.16
C ASP A 149 -1.16 9.58 10.47
N PHE A 150 -0.63 8.36 10.45
CA PHE A 150 -0.58 7.49 11.62
C PHE A 150 0.60 6.54 11.56
N TYR A 151 1.09 6.13 12.72
CA TYR A 151 2.05 5.05 12.86
C TYR A 151 1.32 3.75 13.20
N LEU A 152 1.75 2.65 12.58
CA LEU A 152 1.24 1.32 12.90
C LEU A 152 2.41 0.37 13.15
N GLY A 153 2.34 -0.30 14.29
CA GLY A 153 3.28 -1.35 14.67
C GLY A 153 2.65 -2.73 14.50
N THR A 154 2.88 -3.42 13.39
CA THR A 154 2.18 -4.68 13.07
C THR A 154 2.85 -5.96 13.60
N HIS A 155 4.13 -5.91 13.98
CA HIS A 155 4.88 -7.12 14.32
C HIS A 155 5.59 -7.01 15.68
N ALA A 156 5.39 -8.01 16.54
CA ALA A 156 6.04 -8.10 17.84
C ALA A 156 7.55 -8.37 17.70
N GLY A 157 8.39 -7.35 17.80
CA GLY A 157 9.83 -7.52 17.93
C GLY A 157 10.16 -8.00 19.35
N MET A 158 10.61 -9.26 19.49
CA MET A 158 10.99 -9.85 20.80
C MET A 158 12.30 -9.27 21.34
N ILE A 159 13.21 -8.85 20.46
CA ILE A 159 14.50 -8.25 20.81
C ILE A 159 14.74 -7.11 19.82
N ARG A 160 15.05 -5.91 20.33
CA ARG A 160 15.27 -4.62 19.62
C ARG A 160 14.00 -3.76 19.41
N ILE A 161 14.24 -2.45 19.33
CA ILE A 161 13.27 -1.40 18.97
C ILE A 161 12.40 -1.87 17.80
N MET A 162 11.09 -1.88 18.01
CA MET A 162 10.13 -2.23 16.96
C MET A 162 10.12 -1.13 15.90
N ARG A 163 10.38 -1.50 14.64
CA ARG A 163 10.23 -0.59 13.51
C ARG A 163 8.75 -0.31 13.31
N GLN A 164 8.39 0.97 13.39
CA GLN A 164 7.05 1.42 13.07
C GLN A 164 7.00 1.99 11.67
N ILE A 165 5.90 1.71 10.99
CA ILE A 165 5.64 2.24 9.66
C ILE A 165 4.73 3.45 9.78
N HIS A 166 5.15 4.54 9.16
CA HIS A 166 4.41 5.79 9.11
C HIS A 166 3.61 5.82 7.81
N TYR A 167 2.29 5.90 7.94
CA TYR A 167 1.36 5.98 6.82
C TYR A 167 0.85 7.42 6.71
N HIS A 168 0.95 8.00 5.52
CA HIS A 168 0.37 9.29 5.17
C HIS A 168 -0.74 9.10 4.15
N VAL A 169 -1.95 9.52 4.50
CA VAL A 169 -3.08 9.55 3.59
C VAL A 169 -3.02 10.88 2.83
N LEU A 170 -2.59 10.83 1.57
CA LEU A 170 -2.49 12.01 0.71
C LEU A 170 -3.83 12.35 0.07
N LEU A 171 -4.63 11.33 -0.22
CA LEU A 171 -5.95 11.47 -0.83
C LEU A 171 -6.85 10.34 -0.38
N ASP A 172 -8.09 10.68 -0.05
CA ASP A 172 -9.14 9.71 0.20
C ASP A 172 -10.47 10.21 -0.39
N GLN A 173 -10.83 9.70 -1.56
CA GLN A 173 -12.13 9.93 -2.19
C GLN A 173 -13.16 8.84 -1.84
N ALA A 174 -12.72 7.77 -1.18
CA ALA A 174 -13.60 6.69 -0.72
C ALA A 174 -14.34 7.09 0.56
N GLY A 175 -13.76 7.98 1.36
CA GLY A 175 -14.35 8.50 2.59
C GLY A 175 -14.19 7.52 3.75
N PHE A 176 -12.99 6.96 3.91
CA PHE A 176 -12.65 6.15 5.06
C PHE A 176 -12.68 6.99 6.35
N SER A 177 -13.22 6.42 7.43
CA SER A 177 -12.88 6.91 8.77
C SER A 177 -11.44 6.49 9.12
N ALA A 178 -10.81 7.22 10.04
CA ALA A 178 -9.46 6.89 10.50
C ALA A 178 -9.38 5.43 11.01
N ASP A 179 -10.31 5.02 11.87
CA ASP A 179 -10.36 3.65 12.41
C ASP A 179 -10.49 2.59 11.32
N ASN A 180 -11.40 2.79 10.36
CA ASN A 180 -11.62 1.85 9.26
C ASN A 180 -10.38 1.73 8.36
N LEU A 181 -9.68 2.84 8.13
CA LEU A 181 -8.46 2.84 7.33
C LEU A 181 -7.32 2.12 8.06
N GLN A 182 -7.17 2.39 9.36
CA GLN A 182 -6.14 1.78 10.19
C GLN A 182 -6.35 0.27 10.31
N GLU A 183 -7.60 -0.18 10.54
CA GLU A 183 -7.96 -1.61 10.56
C GLU A 183 -7.74 -2.26 9.18
N PHE A 184 -8.08 -1.55 8.10
CA PHE A 184 -7.81 -2.02 6.74
C PHE A 184 -6.32 -2.23 6.48
N VAL A 185 -5.49 -1.24 6.83
CA VAL A 185 -4.03 -1.32 6.69
C VAL A 185 -3.45 -2.43 7.58
N HIS A 186 -3.97 -2.60 8.80
CA HIS A 186 -3.57 -3.69 9.68
C HIS A 186 -3.92 -5.05 9.09
N SER A 187 -5.11 -5.22 8.53
CA SER A 187 -5.55 -6.47 7.89
C SER A 187 -4.66 -6.85 6.71
N LEU A 188 -4.26 -5.87 5.88
CA LEU A 188 -3.34 -6.10 4.76
C LEU A 188 -1.95 -6.58 5.18
N SER A 189 -1.55 -6.36 6.44
CA SER A 189 -0.28 -6.89 6.97
C SER A 189 -0.30 -8.41 7.21
N TYR A 190 -1.48 -9.03 7.29
CA TYR A 190 -1.63 -10.49 7.40
C TYR A 190 -1.85 -11.18 6.07
N MET A 191 -2.05 -10.43 4.98
CA MET A 191 -2.39 -10.98 3.66
C MET A 191 -1.18 -11.34 2.80
N TYR A 192 0.03 -11.32 3.36
CA TYR A 192 1.24 -11.67 2.61
C TYR A 192 1.48 -13.18 2.62
N GLN A 193 1.22 -13.83 1.48
CA GLN A 193 1.20 -15.29 1.37
C GLN A 193 2.54 -15.99 1.69
N ARG A 194 3.68 -15.28 1.58
CA ARG A 194 5.01 -15.85 1.88
C ARG A 194 5.34 -15.83 3.38
N SER A 195 4.44 -15.36 4.24
CA SER A 195 4.62 -15.31 5.70
C SER A 195 3.40 -15.87 6.41
N THR A 196 3.62 -16.61 7.50
CA THR A 196 2.55 -17.08 8.40
C THR A 196 2.28 -16.11 9.56
N THR A 197 3.06 -15.03 9.64
CA THR A 197 2.93 -13.96 10.64
C THR A 197 2.70 -12.62 9.95
N ALA A 198 2.12 -11.64 10.67
CA ALA A 198 1.98 -10.27 10.19
C ALA A 198 3.33 -9.71 9.74
N ILE A 199 3.37 -9.15 8.54
CA ILE A 199 4.55 -8.43 8.05
C ILE A 199 4.55 -6.99 8.56
N PHE A 200 5.74 -6.38 8.61
CA PHE A 200 5.90 -5.01 9.11
C PHE A 200 5.22 -3.95 8.24
N VAL A 201 4.92 -4.25 6.98
CA VAL A 201 4.30 -3.34 6.00
C VAL A 201 3.10 -4.03 5.34
N VAL A 202 2.31 -3.35 4.50
CA VAL A 202 1.17 -3.98 3.80
C VAL A 202 1.64 -4.94 2.69
N ALA A 203 0.90 -6.03 2.48
CA ALA A 203 1.21 -7.04 1.47
C ALA A 203 1.46 -6.48 0.04
N PRO A 204 0.66 -5.53 -0.49
CA PRO A 204 0.91 -4.95 -1.81
C PRO A 204 2.31 -4.35 -1.98
N ILE A 205 2.84 -3.68 -0.94
CA ILE A 205 4.19 -3.12 -0.94
C ILE A 205 5.26 -4.23 -0.91
N CYS A 206 5.02 -5.31 -0.16
CA CYS A 206 5.93 -6.47 -0.16
C CYS A 206 5.97 -7.18 -1.50
N TYR A 207 4.82 -7.30 -2.19
CA TYR A 207 4.80 -7.83 -3.55
C TYR A 207 5.55 -6.92 -4.52
N ALA A 208 5.36 -5.61 -4.45
CA ALA A 208 6.13 -4.64 -5.27
C ALA A 208 7.64 -4.78 -5.06
N HIS A 209 8.11 -4.92 -3.82
CA HIS A 209 9.52 -5.19 -3.56
C HIS A 209 9.99 -6.57 -4.05
N SER A 210 9.14 -7.59 -4.01
CA SER A 210 9.51 -8.92 -4.49
C SER A 210 9.72 -8.94 -6.00
N VAL A 211 8.80 -8.33 -6.76
CA VAL A 211 8.96 -8.16 -8.22
C VAL A 211 10.20 -7.31 -8.50
N ALA A 212 10.42 -6.27 -7.69
CA ALA A 212 11.58 -5.40 -7.82
C ALA A 212 12.91 -6.15 -7.66
N SER A 213 13.03 -6.98 -6.61
CA SER A 213 14.21 -7.78 -6.35
C SER A 213 14.42 -8.86 -7.41
N GLN A 214 13.36 -9.47 -7.93
CA GLN A 214 13.46 -10.45 -9.01
C GLN A 214 13.97 -9.83 -10.30
N LEU A 215 13.44 -8.67 -10.69
CA LEU A 215 13.94 -7.94 -11.85
C LEU A 215 15.40 -7.52 -11.64
N GLY A 216 15.77 -7.02 -10.45
CA GLY A 216 17.16 -6.67 -10.15
C GLY A 216 18.14 -7.84 -10.31
N ALA A 217 17.74 -9.06 -9.91
CA ALA A 217 18.58 -10.25 -10.02
C ALA A 217 18.71 -10.78 -11.46
N ILE A 218 17.71 -10.58 -12.31
CA ILE A 218 17.71 -11.06 -13.72
C ILE A 218 18.69 -10.27 -14.61
N TYR A 219 19.10 -9.07 -14.20
CA TYR A 219 19.98 -8.18 -14.98
C TYR A 219 21.42 -8.09 -14.45
N GLU A 220 21.78 -8.89 -13.44
CA GLU A 220 23.17 -9.03 -12.95
C GLU A 220 23.90 -10.28 -13.50
N ASP A 221 23.26 -11.08 -14.35
CA ASP A 221 23.85 -12.16 -15.17
C ASP A 221 23.92 -11.76 -16.67
#